data_AF-A0AAV5T198-F1
#
_entry.id   AF-A0AAV5T198-F1
#
_cell.length_a   1.000
_cell.length_b   1.000
_cell.length_c   1.000
_cell.angle_alpha   90.00
_cell.angle_beta   90.00
_cell.angle_gamma   90.00
#
_symmetry.space_group_name_H-M   'P 1'
#
loop_
_entity.id
_entity.type
_entity.pdbx_description
1 polymer ?
#
loop_
_entity_poly.entity_id
_entity_poly.type
_entity_poly.pdbx_seq_one_letter_code
_entity_poly.pdbx_strand_id
1 'polypeptide(L)'
;SVSRPLPHTNTRPATRSVVSAPVVHPEQLVPNRVVPVPSMDNHIQMASSMANSIGPVASVSLPALETKVQELMRDLLSDIQTLSSTTKSDKCSLCMESAVNAVIYKCGHMCMCFECAVKIKASGQGCPICRKPIK
;
A
#
# COMPACT_ATOMS: atom_id res chain seq x y z
N SER A 1 -48.12 -9.56 -47.63
CA SER A 1 -47.08 -10.51 -48.06
C SER A 1 -45.72 -9.90 -47.75
N VAL A 2 -44.85 -10.36 -46.87
CA VAL A 2 -44.82 -11.50 -45.93
C VAL A 2 -43.97 -10.98 -44.77
N SER A 3 -44.53 -10.97 -43.56
CA SER A 3 -43.79 -10.66 -42.32
C SER A 3 -42.84 -11.81 -42.02
N ARG A 4 -41.56 -11.51 -41.85
CA ARG A 4 -40.50 -12.51 -41.61
C ARG A 4 -40.57 -12.99 -40.14
N PRO A 5 -40.66 -14.30 -39.86
CA PRO A 5 -40.71 -14.79 -38.47
C PRO A 5 -39.32 -14.79 -37.84
N LEU A 6 -39.23 -14.31 -36.60
CA LEU A 6 -38.10 -14.55 -35.70
C LEU A 6 -38.20 -15.97 -35.13
N PRO A 7 -37.13 -16.79 -35.08
CA PRO A 7 -37.18 -18.05 -34.38
C PRO A 7 -37.10 -17.85 -32.87
N HIS A 8 -38.06 -18.45 -32.19
CA HIS A 8 -38.23 -18.49 -30.74
C HIS A 8 -37.50 -19.70 -30.15
N THR A 9 -37.07 -19.50 -28.89
CA THR A 9 -36.82 -20.49 -27.82
C THR A 9 -35.68 -21.51 -28.00
N ASN A 10 -34.74 -21.49 -27.06
CA ASN A 10 -34.72 -22.56 -26.04
C ASN A 10 -34.00 -22.10 -24.76
N THR A 11 -34.78 -21.99 -23.71
CA THR A 11 -34.39 -21.92 -22.30
C THR A 11 -33.64 -23.19 -21.87
N ARG A 12 -32.51 -23.04 -21.20
CA ARG A 12 -32.01 -24.05 -20.26
C ARG A 12 -31.38 -23.37 -19.06
N PRO A 13 -32.00 -23.42 -17.86
CA PRO A 13 -31.32 -23.03 -16.64
C PRO A 13 -30.44 -24.22 -16.23
N ALA A 14 -29.12 -24.07 -16.32
CA ALA A 14 -28.22 -25.01 -15.67
C ALA A 14 -28.28 -24.74 -14.17
N THR A 15 -28.83 -25.73 -13.46
CA THR A 15 -29.06 -25.73 -12.02
C THR A 15 -27.76 -25.75 -11.22
N ARG A 16 -27.86 -25.19 -10.02
CA ARG A 16 -26.83 -25.00 -9.00
C ARG A 16 -26.02 -26.26 -8.73
N SER A 17 -24.70 -26.12 -8.66
CA SER A 17 -23.85 -27.00 -7.87
C SER A 17 -23.14 -26.14 -6.83
N VAL A 18 -23.74 -26.05 -5.64
CA VAL A 18 -23.08 -25.49 -4.46
C VAL A 18 -22.20 -26.58 -3.88
N VAL A 19 -20.93 -26.59 -4.26
CA VAL A 19 -19.93 -27.42 -3.60
C VAL A 19 -19.62 -26.73 -2.26
N SER A 20 -20.13 -27.29 -1.17
CA SER A 20 -19.78 -26.89 0.18
C SER A 20 -18.30 -27.17 0.41
N ALA A 21 -17.51 -26.13 0.72
CA ALA A 21 -16.12 -26.31 1.13
C ALA A 21 -16.04 -27.03 2.48
N PRO A 22 -15.06 -27.93 2.68
CA PRO A 22 -14.87 -28.60 3.96
C PRO A 22 -14.49 -27.61 5.05
N VAL A 23 -15.16 -27.72 6.20
CA VAL A 23 -14.88 -26.96 7.42
C VAL A 23 -13.51 -27.41 7.95
N VAL A 24 -12.51 -26.54 7.87
CA VAL A 24 -11.22 -26.73 8.56
C VAL A 24 -11.42 -26.33 10.03
N HIS A 25 -11.35 -27.32 10.91
CA HIS A 25 -11.28 -27.08 12.35
C HIS A 25 -9.88 -26.56 12.74
N PRO A 26 -9.76 -25.54 13.60
CA PRO A 26 -8.49 -25.10 14.16
C PRO A 26 -8.15 -25.97 15.38
N GLU A 27 -7.42 -27.05 15.14
CA GLU A 27 -6.72 -27.85 16.14
C GLU A 27 -5.27 -28.03 15.63
N GLN A 28 -4.18 -27.76 16.33
CA GLN A 28 -3.94 -27.42 17.73
C GLN A 28 -2.69 -26.53 17.78
N LEU A 29 -2.72 -25.48 18.61
CA LEU A 29 -1.53 -24.74 18.99
C LEU A 29 -0.78 -25.61 20.02
N VAL A 30 0.31 -26.26 19.62
CA VAL A 30 1.20 -26.90 20.59
C VAL A 30 1.87 -25.80 21.43
N PRO A 31 1.77 -25.82 22.78
CA PRO A 31 2.50 -24.86 23.60
C PRO A 31 3.99 -25.13 23.51
N ASN A 32 4.75 -24.12 23.10
CA ASN A 32 6.20 -24.16 23.05
C ASN A 32 6.76 -24.46 24.45
N ARG A 33 7.48 -25.56 24.60
CA ARG A 33 8.00 -26.03 25.87
C ARG A 33 9.15 -25.11 26.31
N VAL A 34 8.89 -24.18 27.22
CA VAL A 34 9.91 -23.31 27.81
C VAL A 34 10.86 -24.16 28.64
N VAL A 35 12.12 -24.27 28.19
CA VAL A 35 13.20 -24.84 29.01
C VAL A 35 13.70 -23.77 29.99
N PRO A 36 13.81 -24.05 31.30
CA PRO A 36 14.39 -23.12 32.24
C PRO A 36 15.88 -22.92 31.93
N VAL A 37 16.28 -21.69 31.61
CA VAL A 37 17.70 -21.31 31.62
C VAL A 37 18.15 -21.17 33.08
N PRO A 38 19.30 -21.73 33.50
CA PRO A 38 19.80 -21.51 34.84
C PRO A 38 20.13 -20.02 35.02
N SER A 39 19.53 -19.40 36.03
CA SER A 39 19.85 -18.03 36.45
C SER A 39 21.29 -17.97 36.97
N MET A 40 22.02 -17.01 36.44
CA MET A 40 23.39 -16.68 36.80
C MET A 40 23.39 -15.31 37.47
N ASP A 41 22.50 -15.15 38.45
CA ASP A 41 22.50 -14.06 39.42
C ASP A 41 23.63 -14.30 40.44
N ASN A 42 24.88 -14.03 40.05
CA ASN A 42 25.96 -13.64 40.96
C ASN A 42 27.27 -13.31 40.23
N HIS A 43 27.42 -12.07 39.77
CA HIS A 43 28.68 -11.31 39.93
C HIS A 43 28.53 -9.81 39.57
N ILE A 44 27.64 -9.07 40.22
CA ILE A 44 27.71 -7.58 40.20
C ILE A 44 28.09 -7.11 41.60
N GLN A 45 29.32 -7.41 42.02
CA GLN A 45 29.93 -6.73 43.16
C GLN A 45 31.43 -6.59 42.89
N MET A 46 31.83 -5.52 42.19
CA MET A 46 33.14 -4.82 42.30
C MET A 46 33.38 -3.80 41.16
N ALA A 47 32.35 -3.07 40.70
CA ALA A 47 32.53 -2.02 39.67
C ALA A 47 32.29 -0.59 40.19
N SER A 48 32.19 -0.38 41.50
CA SER A 48 31.93 0.96 42.08
C SER A 48 33.20 1.73 42.45
N SER A 49 34.39 1.35 41.96
CA SER A 49 35.64 2.01 42.38
C SER A 49 36.55 2.49 41.25
N MET A 50 36.14 2.45 39.98
CA MET A 50 36.91 3.03 38.87
C MET A 50 36.06 3.73 37.81
N ALA A 51 34.98 4.40 38.23
CA ALA A 51 34.15 5.20 37.33
C ALA A 51 34.66 6.66 37.13
N ASN A 52 35.94 6.95 37.44
CA ASN A 52 36.44 8.34 37.48
C ASN A 52 37.86 8.52 36.92
N SER A 53 38.13 8.02 35.70
CA SER A 53 39.39 8.35 35.00
C SER A 53 39.24 8.70 33.52
N ILE A 54 38.01 8.80 33.02
CA ILE A 54 37.76 9.45 31.73
C ILE A 54 37.42 10.90 32.08
N GLY A 55 38.37 11.81 31.88
CA GLY A 55 38.13 13.25 32.00
C GLY A 55 36.91 13.66 31.19
N PRO A 56 36.28 14.82 31.47
CA PRO A 56 35.07 15.21 30.75
C PRO A 56 35.38 15.20 29.26
N VAL A 57 34.82 14.21 28.54
CA VAL A 57 34.63 14.39 27.11
C VAL A 57 33.81 15.66 27.05
N ALA A 58 34.38 16.72 26.47
CA ALA A 58 33.63 17.93 26.20
C ALA A 58 32.32 17.42 25.61
N SER A 59 31.21 17.67 26.29
CA SER A 59 29.90 17.32 25.79
C SER A 59 29.87 18.00 24.43
N VAL A 60 30.13 17.24 23.36
CA VAL A 60 29.94 17.74 22.01
C VAL A 60 28.49 18.14 22.05
N SER A 61 28.25 19.45 21.99
CA SER A 61 26.91 19.96 22.16
C SER A 61 26.08 19.25 21.10
N LEU A 62 25.28 18.28 21.57
CA LEU A 62 24.33 17.48 20.82
C LEU A 62 23.33 18.32 19.99
N PRO A 63 23.05 19.62 20.26
CA PRO A 63 22.06 20.35 19.48
C PRO A 63 22.40 20.43 17.99
N ALA A 64 23.67 20.48 17.60
CA ALA A 64 24.05 20.61 16.19
C ALA A 64 23.84 19.30 15.39
N LEU A 65 24.07 18.14 16.00
CA LEU A 65 23.84 16.86 15.36
C LEU A 65 22.34 16.49 15.40
N GLU A 66 21.68 16.77 16.52
CA GLU A 66 20.23 16.59 16.67
C GLU A 66 19.45 17.46 15.68
N THR A 67 19.84 18.73 15.49
CA THR A 67 19.20 19.60 14.49
C THR A 67 19.40 19.09 13.07
N LYS A 68 20.55 18.51 12.74
CA LYS A 68 20.77 17.92 11.41
C LYS A 68 19.95 16.66 11.18
N VAL A 69 19.82 15.81 12.20
CA VAL A 69 18.92 14.64 12.17
C VAL A 69 17.47 15.07 12.02
N GLN A 70 17.04 16.11 12.74
CA GLN A 70 15.69 16.66 12.65
C GLN A 70 15.40 17.30 11.27
N GLU A 71 16.37 17.98 10.67
CA GLU A 71 16.25 18.56 9.34
C GLU A 71 16.13 17.47 8.26
N LEU A 72 17.01 16.46 8.28
CA LEU A 72 16.94 15.34 7.36
C LEU A 72 15.62 14.55 7.47
N MET A 73 15.10 14.39 8.69
CA MET A 73 13.82 13.73 8.92
C MET A 73 12.65 14.56 8.37
N ARG A 74 12.70 15.89 8.51
CA ARG A 74 11.70 16.81 7.95
C ARG A 74 11.68 16.74 6.42
N ASP A 75 12.85 16.74 5.79
CA ASP A 75 12.98 16.68 4.34
C ASP A 75 12.47 15.33 3.80
N LEU A 76 12.84 14.21 4.44
CA LEU A 76 12.33 12.89 4.07
C LEU A 76 10.81 12.79 4.21
N LEU A 77 10.23 13.37 5.28
CA LEU A 77 8.78 13.43 5.47
C LEU A 77 8.09 14.32 4.42
N SER A 78 8.72 15.42 4.01
CA SER A 78 8.23 16.31 2.95
C SER A 78 8.20 15.59 1.58
N ASP A 79 9.24 14.81 1.28
CA ASP A 79 9.32 14.01 0.06
C ASP A 79 8.25 12.90 0.03
N ILE A 80 8.00 12.24 1.17
CA ILE A 80 6.90 11.28 1.31
C ILE A 80 5.54 11.96 1.12
N GLN A 81 5.35 13.15 1.69
CA GLN A 81 4.12 13.95 1.57
C GLN A 81 3.85 14.35 0.11
N THR A 82 4.90 14.69 -0.65
CA THR A 82 4.83 15.09 -2.06
C THR A 82 4.63 13.90 -3.00
N LEU A 83 5.25 12.75 -2.73
CA LEU A 83 4.97 11.48 -3.42
C LEU A 83 3.53 11.00 -3.19
N SER A 84 2.99 11.21 -1.99
CA SER A 84 1.58 10.99 -1.74
C SER A 84 0.71 11.99 -2.51
N SER A 85 1.20 13.20 -2.79
CA SER A 85 0.42 14.24 -3.48
C SER A 85 0.29 14.06 -4.99
N THR A 86 1.17 13.31 -5.64
CA THR A 86 0.98 12.87 -7.04
C THR A 86 -0.13 11.82 -7.19
N THR A 87 -0.71 11.34 -6.08
CA THR A 87 -1.92 10.50 -6.05
C THR A 87 -3.12 11.17 -5.35
N LYS A 88 -3.02 12.42 -4.88
CA LYS A 88 -4.04 13.09 -4.03
C LYS A 88 -5.22 13.72 -4.78
N SER A 89 -5.64 13.15 -5.89
CA SER A 89 -6.98 13.42 -6.40
C SER A 89 -7.71 12.11 -6.51
N ASP A 90 -8.47 11.77 -5.46
CA ASP A 90 -9.48 10.71 -5.53
C ASP A 90 -10.50 11.00 -6.64
N LYS A 91 -10.55 12.24 -7.14
CA LYS A 91 -11.38 12.70 -8.25
C LYS A 91 -10.67 12.64 -9.59
N CYS A 92 -11.44 12.32 -10.62
CA CYS A 92 -11.01 12.34 -12.01
C CYS A 92 -10.45 13.72 -12.39
N SER A 93 -9.24 13.74 -12.94
CA SER A 93 -8.58 15.00 -13.37
C SER A 93 -9.25 15.69 -14.56
N LEU A 94 -10.16 15.00 -15.25
CA LEU A 94 -10.84 15.51 -16.44
C LEU A 94 -12.22 16.10 -16.15
N CYS A 95 -13.07 15.40 -15.38
CA CYS A 95 -14.40 15.91 -15.04
C CYS A 95 -14.49 16.54 -13.65
N MET A 96 -13.53 16.25 -12.75
CA MET A 96 -13.50 16.71 -11.36
C MET A 96 -14.75 16.34 -10.52
N GLU A 97 -15.60 15.47 -11.05
CA GLU A 97 -16.89 15.10 -10.48
C GLU A 97 -16.84 13.68 -9.90
N SER A 98 -16.55 12.70 -10.76
CA SER A 98 -16.45 11.29 -10.40
C SER A 98 -15.10 10.94 -9.78
N ALA A 99 -15.09 9.91 -8.93
CA ALA A 99 -13.85 9.35 -8.40
C ALA A 99 -13.01 8.66 -9.49
N VAL A 100 -11.69 8.58 -9.29
CA VAL A 100 -10.79 7.76 -10.12
C VAL A 100 -11.10 6.29 -9.86
N ASN A 101 -11.62 5.60 -10.88
CA ASN A 101 -12.02 4.20 -10.80
C ASN A 101 -11.51 3.36 -11.98
N ALA A 102 -10.57 3.90 -12.77
CA ALA A 102 -10.01 3.23 -13.93
C ALA A 102 -8.47 3.31 -13.95
N VAL A 103 -7.83 2.23 -14.39
CA VAL A 103 -6.39 2.16 -14.64
C VAL A 103 -6.13 1.99 -16.14
N ILE A 104 -5.19 2.74 -16.70
CA ILE A 104 -4.84 2.62 -18.12
C ILE A 104 -3.90 1.42 -18.33
N TYR A 105 -4.39 0.32 -18.90
CA TYR A 105 -3.67 -0.96 -19.02
C TYR A 105 -2.21 -0.88 -19.50
N LYS A 106 -1.91 -0.01 -20.48
CA LYS A 106 -0.55 0.10 -21.06
C LYS A 106 0.43 0.95 -20.25
N CYS A 107 -0.04 1.73 -19.27
CA CYS A 107 0.82 2.64 -18.52
C CYS A 107 0.59 2.66 -17.01
N GLY A 108 -0.45 2.01 -16.50
CA GLY A 108 -0.71 1.86 -15.06
C GLY A 108 -1.21 3.13 -14.35
N HIS A 109 -1.30 4.28 -15.02
CA HIS A 109 -1.73 5.52 -14.37
C HIS A 109 -3.23 5.49 -14.07
N MET A 110 -3.57 5.81 -12.82
CA MET A 110 -4.93 5.97 -12.30
C MET A 110 -5.20 7.47 -12.13
N CYS A 111 -5.71 8.12 -13.19
CA CYS A 111 -5.82 9.59 -13.22
C CYS A 111 -7.20 10.12 -13.66
N MET A 112 -8.14 9.22 -14.01
CA MET A 112 -9.46 9.58 -14.48
C MET A 112 -10.50 8.49 -14.16
N CYS A 113 -11.78 8.86 -14.20
CA CYS A 113 -12.88 7.90 -14.15
C CYS A 113 -13.03 7.15 -15.48
N PHE A 114 -13.76 6.04 -15.46
CA PHE A 114 -14.01 5.20 -16.60
C PHE A 114 -14.73 5.93 -17.75
N GLU A 115 -15.75 6.76 -17.46
CA GLU A 115 -16.46 7.50 -18.53
C GLU A 115 -15.51 8.43 -19.29
N CYS A 116 -14.63 9.13 -18.56
CA CYS A 116 -13.61 9.99 -19.16
C CYS A 116 -12.58 9.18 -19.95
N ALA A 117 -12.16 8.01 -19.46
CA ALA A 117 -11.24 7.13 -20.17
C ALA A 117 -11.80 6.67 -21.53
N VAL A 118 -13.09 6.32 -21.59
CA VAL A 118 -13.76 5.95 -22.83
C VAL A 118 -13.81 7.12 -23.81
N LYS A 119 -14.12 8.33 -23.33
CA LYS A 119 -14.13 9.55 -24.16
C LYS A 119 -12.75 9.86 -24.74
N ILE A 120 -11.71 9.85 -23.91
CA ILE A 120 -10.31 10.10 -24.34
C ILE A 120 -9.87 9.05 -25.38
N LYS A 121 -10.20 7.78 -25.15
CA LYS A 121 -9.93 6.70 -26.11
C LYS A 121 -10.64 6.93 -27.45
N ALA A 122 -11.91 7.33 -27.43
CA ALA A 122 -12.68 7.63 -28.64
C ALA A 122 -12.13 8.84 -29.41
N SER A 123 -11.61 9.84 -28.70
CA SER A 123 -10.93 11.01 -29.30
C SER A 123 -9.50 10.71 -29.78
N GLY A 124 -8.99 9.48 -29.59
CA GLY A 124 -7.63 9.10 -29.98
C GLY A 124 -6.52 9.76 -29.14
N GLN A 125 -6.88 10.35 -28.00
CA GLN A 125 -5.91 10.98 -27.11
C GLN A 125 -5.25 9.95 -26.17
N GLY A 126 -4.06 10.31 -25.68
CA GLY A 126 -3.27 9.48 -24.77
C GLY A 126 -3.57 9.72 -23.29
N CYS A 127 -2.90 8.96 -22.43
CA CYS A 127 -2.92 9.17 -20.98
C CYS A 127 -2.47 10.60 -20.59
N PRO A 128 -3.19 11.33 -19.74
CA PRO A 128 -2.82 12.69 -19.31
C PRO A 128 -1.45 12.78 -18.61
N ILE A 129 -1.04 11.71 -17.94
CA ILE A 129 0.21 11.68 -17.17
C ILE A 129 1.43 11.42 -18.08
N CYS A 130 1.34 10.41 -18.96
CA CYS A 130 2.50 9.91 -19.69
C CYS A 130 2.33 9.91 -21.22
N ARG A 131 1.20 10.41 -21.73
CA ARG A 131 0.86 10.54 -23.16
C ARG A 131 0.82 9.24 -23.96
N LYS A 132 1.05 8.07 -23.33
CA LYS A 132 0.92 6.76 -23.98
C LYS A 132 -0.52 6.56 -24.51
N PRO A 133 -0.69 5.98 -25.71
CA PRO A 133 -2.00 5.77 -26.31
C PRO A 133 -2.86 4.81 -25.48
N ILE A 134 -4.16 5.10 -25.38
CA ILE A 134 -5.14 4.26 -24.69
C ILE A 134 -5.79 3.34 -25.73
N LYS A 135 -5.72 2.01 -25.51
CA LYS A 135 -6.22 0.98 -26.44
C LYS A 135 -7.41 0.23 -25.87
#